data_AF-A0A1V2YGF3-F1
#
_entry.id   AF-A0A1V2YGF3-F1
#
_cell.length_a   1.000
_cell.length_b   1.000
_cell.length_c   1.000
_cell.angle_alpha   90.00
_cell.angle_beta   90.00
_cell.angle_gamma   90.00
#
_symmetry.space_group_name_H-M   'P 1'
#
loop_
_entity.id
_entity.type
_entity.pdbx_description
1 polymer ?
#
loop_
_entity_poly.entity_id
_entity_poly.type
_entity_poly.pdbx_seq_one_letter_code
_entity_poly.pdbx_strand_id
1 'polypeptide(L)'
;MEKILNKITLGIGLILMIGCSIMLVYIGYLTFAQYAPSDIISVEIENNSSNIVPIDTPLTITTLNIGFGAHTPEFDYYLSGGNSTKAERLETVINNLSMSLDAVTKSDFVFFQEVDHKSTRSQYTSQILMLTRVLSSYAYSFTQNYFVKWIGFPLDSVQGKINSGVLTLGKYKIEDCIRIPLSLDISWPMSVISPSPALLVQRLPTKEGKELILINVHFIEYPTSETSTIRQHMSILEEFITAEYNKGNFVIVGGDFNTNILSLSDIVDFRWVIDGDTPTTRDASVSYNKEETQTSITDGFLISKNVNLVSSRTLDKEFIFSYHNPVSMTFELDYR
;
A
#
# COMPACT_ATOMS: atom_id res chain seq x y z
N MET A 1 24.97 25.02 -50.27
CA MET A 1 24.92 23.86 -49.37
C MET A 1 25.05 24.29 -47.91
N GLU A 2 26.12 25.00 -47.55
CA GLU A 2 26.39 25.50 -46.19
C GLU A 2 25.27 26.37 -45.57
N LYS A 3 24.72 27.35 -46.32
CA LYS A 3 23.58 28.17 -45.86
C LYS A 3 22.30 27.37 -45.55
N ILE A 4 22.09 26.25 -46.26
CA ILE A 4 20.93 25.36 -46.03
C ILE A 4 21.19 24.52 -44.79
N LEU A 5 22.40 23.97 -44.65
CA LEU A 5 22.83 23.21 -43.48
C LEU A 5 22.74 24.04 -42.19
N ASN A 6 23.19 25.29 -42.20
CA ASN A 6 23.10 26.18 -41.03
C ASN A 6 21.66 26.48 -40.60
N LYS A 7 20.73 26.63 -41.55
CA LYS A 7 19.30 26.81 -41.22
C LYS A 7 18.68 25.55 -40.62
N ILE A 8 19.07 24.37 -41.14
CA ILE A 8 18.61 23.08 -40.60
C ILE A 8 19.16 22.90 -39.18
N THR A 9 20.46 23.14 -38.95
CA THR A 9 21.06 23.06 -37.61
C THR A 9 20.41 24.02 -36.62
N LEU A 10 20.14 25.26 -37.02
CA LEU A 10 19.44 26.23 -36.17
C LEU A 10 18.01 25.77 -35.85
N GLY A 11 17.30 25.23 -36.84
CA GLY A 11 15.95 24.67 -36.66
C GLY A 11 15.94 23.49 -35.69
N ILE A 12 16.85 22.53 -35.84
CA ILE A 12 17.02 21.40 -34.92
C ILE A 12 17.37 21.91 -33.51
N GLY A 13 18.31 22.85 -33.40
CA GLY A 13 18.70 23.45 -32.13
C GLY A 13 17.52 24.12 -31.42
N LEU A 14 16.67 24.84 -32.15
CA LEU A 14 15.47 25.46 -31.61
C LEU A 14 14.45 24.42 -31.14
N ILE A 15 14.24 23.34 -31.89
CA ILE A 15 13.32 22.25 -31.51
C ILE A 15 13.81 21.56 -30.21
N LEU A 16 15.10 21.25 -30.12
CA LEU A 16 15.69 20.65 -28.92
C LEU A 16 15.58 21.60 -27.72
N MET A 17 15.84 22.89 -27.92
CA MET A 17 15.70 23.90 -26.87
C MET A 17 14.26 23.97 -26.35
N ILE A 18 13.27 24.03 -27.25
CA ILE A 18 11.85 24.03 -26.88
C ILE A 18 11.48 22.74 -26.14
N GLY A 19 11.93 21.57 -26.62
CA GLY A 19 11.70 20.29 -25.96
C GLY A 19 12.28 20.24 -24.54
N CYS A 20 13.53 20.68 -24.36
CA CYS A 20 14.15 20.79 -23.04
C CYS A 20 13.40 21.77 -22.13
N SER A 21 12.97 22.93 -22.64
CA SER A 21 12.19 23.89 -21.87
C SER A 21 10.85 23.31 -21.41
N ILE A 22 10.14 22.59 -22.27
CA ILE A 22 8.88 21.91 -21.92
C ILE A 22 9.14 20.86 -20.82
N MET A 23 10.21 20.07 -20.97
CA MET A 23 10.56 19.05 -19.97
C MET A 23 10.93 19.67 -18.61
N LEU A 24 11.66 20.79 -18.60
CA LEU A 24 12.00 21.51 -17.37
C LEU A 24 10.75 22.11 -16.69
N VAL A 25 9.84 22.70 -17.48
CA VAL A 25 8.56 23.21 -16.94
C VAL A 25 7.72 22.06 -16.38
N TYR A 26 7.69 20.92 -17.07
CA TYR A 26 6.97 19.73 -16.62
C TYR A 26 7.54 19.16 -15.32
N ILE A 27 8.86 18.95 -15.22
CA ILE A 27 9.52 18.49 -13.99
C ILE A 27 9.34 19.52 -12.87
N GLY A 28 9.44 20.82 -13.19
CA GLY A 28 9.19 21.89 -12.23
C GLY A 28 7.76 21.88 -11.68
N TYR A 29 6.77 21.65 -12.54
CA TYR A 29 5.37 21.48 -12.13
C TYR A 29 5.18 20.26 -11.21
N LEU A 30 5.76 19.10 -11.57
CA LEU A 30 5.68 17.91 -10.73
C LEU A 30 6.39 18.10 -9.38
N THR A 31 7.54 18.77 -9.39
CA THR A 31 8.29 19.11 -8.17
C THR A 31 7.44 19.96 -7.23
N PHE A 32 6.76 21.00 -7.74
CA PHE A 32 5.90 21.87 -6.94
C PHE A 32 4.63 21.17 -6.44
N ALA A 33 4.13 20.19 -7.19
CA ALA A 33 2.91 19.46 -6.86
C ALA A 33 3.14 18.17 -6.06
N GLN A 34 4.40 17.85 -5.73
CA GLN A 34 4.79 16.64 -5.03
C GLN A 34 4.15 16.61 -3.63
N TYR A 35 3.62 15.44 -3.26
CA TYR A 35 3.15 15.17 -1.90
C TYR A 35 4.08 14.13 -1.28
N ALA A 36 4.98 14.58 -0.40
CA ALA A 36 5.93 13.73 0.31
C ALA A 36 6.19 14.30 1.72
N PRO A 37 5.20 14.24 2.63
CA PRO A 37 5.39 14.77 3.97
C PRO A 37 6.46 13.97 4.73
N SER A 38 7.49 14.68 5.20
CA SER A 38 8.61 14.16 6.00
C SER A 38 8.31 14.12 7.50
N ASP A 39 7.25 14.80 7.93
CA ASP A 39 6.84 14.86 9.33
C ASP A 39 5.82 13.76 9.64
N ILE A 40 5.74 13.39 10.92
CA ILE A 40 4.60 12.63 11.43
C ILE A 40 3.37 13.54 11.37
N ILE A 41 2.31 13.08 10.71
CA ILE A 41 1.07 13.85 10.58
C ILE A 41 -0.11 13.11 11.21
N SER A 42 -1.00 13.86 11.85
CA SER A 42 -2.30 13.33 12.28
C SER A 42 -3.16 13.04 11.03
N VAL A 43 -3.86 11.91 11.07
CA VAL A 43 -4.76 11.46 10.00
C VAL A 43 -6.19 11.48 10.52
N GLU A 44 -7.10 11.96 9.69
CA GLU A 44 -8.52 12.05 10.04
C GLU A 44 -9.12 10.66 10.32
N ILE A 45 -9.96 10.60 11.35
CA ILE A 45 -10.74 9.42 11.72
C ILE A 45 -12.18 9.71 11.35
N GLU A 46 -12.71 8.93 10.43
CA GLU A 46 -14.06 9.05 9.91
C GLU A 46 -14.95 7.95 10.47
N ASN A 47 -16.24 8.23 10.64
CA ASN A 47 -17.25 7.27 11.10
C ASN A 47 -16.87 6.56 12.42
N ASN A 48 -16.27 7.29 13.35
CA ASN A 48 -15.70 6.71 14.56
C ASN A 48 -16.76 6.01 15.44
N SER A 49 -16.39 4.87 16.02
CA SER A 49 -17.22 4.09 16.93
C SER A 49 -17.01 4.56 18.37
N SER A 50 -18.00 4.36 19.24
CA SER A 50 -17.85 4.58 20.69
C SER A 50 -17.43 3.30 21.43
N ASN A 51 -17.50 2.15 20.78
CA ASN A 51 -17.19 0.86 21.41
C ASN A 51 -15.68 0.64 21.45
N ILE A 52 -15.13 0.44 22.65
CA ILE A 52 -13.71 0.07 22.82
C ILE A 52 -13.47 -1.39 22.41
N VAL A 53 -12.20 -1.75 22.17
CA VAL A 53 -11.82 -3.11 21.76
C VAL A 53 -12.06 -4.09 22.93
N PRO A 54 -12.79 -5.21 22.71
CA PRO A 54 -13.02 -6.23 23.73
C PRO A 54 -11.75 -7.05 23.99
N ILE A 55 -11.66 -7.65 25.17
CA ILE A 55 -10.46 -8.36 25.64
C ILE A 55 -10.71 -9.86 25.88
N ASP A 56 -11.98 -10.24 25.89
CA ASP A 56 -12.51 -11.54 26.28
C ASP A 56 -13.10 -12.32 25.10
N THR A 57 -12.90 -11.81 23.88
CA THR A 57 -13.38 -12.43 22.65
C THR A 57 -12.30 -12.41 21.58
N PRO A 58 -12.14 -13.50 20.80
CA PRO A 58 -11.28 -13.49 19.61
C PRO A 58 -11.69 -12.38 18.65
N LEU A 59 -10.69 -11.68 18.12
CA LEU A 59 -10.82 -10.62 17.13
C LEU A 59 -10.24 -11.07 15.80
N THR A 60 -10.74 -10.52 14.71
CA THR A 60 -10.32 -10.88 13.36
C THR A 60 -9.79 -9.67 12.60
N ILE A 61 -8.69 -9.87 11.88
CA ILE A 61 -8.13 -8.87 10.97
C ILE A 61 -7.79 -9.50 9.64
N THR A 62 -8.09 -8.80 8.54
CA THR A 62 -7.66 -9.18 7.20
C THR A 62 -6.87 -8.06 6.55
N THR A 63 -5.76 -8.39 5.91
CA THR A 63 -5.01 -7.47 5.04
C THR A 63 -5.15 -7.90 3.58
N LEU A 64 -5.26 -6.92 2.69
CA LEU A 64 -5.38 -7.13 1.25
C LEU A 64 -4.88 -5.91 0.47
N ASN A 65 -3.82 -6.10 -0.31
CA ASN A 65 -3.49 -5.19 -1.39
C ASN A 65 -4.49 -5.41 -2.55
N ILE A 66 -5.27 -4.38 -2.91
CA ILE A 66 -6.35 -4.50 -3.91
C ILE A 66 -5.88 -4.24 -5.34
N GLY A 67 -4.58 -4.04 -5.57
CA GLY A 67 -4.02 -3.82 -6.91
C GLY A 67 -4.71 -2.68 -7.66
N PHE A 68 -5.09 -1.61 -6.94
CA PHE A 68 -5.91 -0.49 -7.44
C PHE A 68 -7.15 -0.93 -8.25
N GLY A 69 -7.68 -2.12 -7.99
CA GLY A 69 -8.84 -2.71 -8.66
C GLY A 69 -8.64 -3.06 -10.14
N ALA A 70 -7.45 -2.92 -10.71
CA ALA A 70 -7.26 -3.17 -12.15
C ALA A 70 -6.87 -4.60 -12.50
N HIS A 71 -6.29 -5.33 -11.55
CA HIS A 71 -5.62 -6.59 -11.84
C HIS A 71 -6.62 -7.73 -12.05
N THR A 72 -6.65 -8.25 -13.27
CA THR A 72 -7.17 -9.58 -13.60
C THR A 72 -6.00 -10.56 -13.76
N PRO A 73 -6.22 -11.87 -13.96
CA PRO A 73 -5.15 -12.79 -14.30
C PRO A 73 -4.32 -12.33 -15.50
N GLU A 74 -4.95 -11.73 -16.51
CA GLU A 74 -4.27 -11.31 -17.74
C GLU A 74 -3.46 -10.02 -17.58
N PHE A 75 -3.77 -9.20 -16.57
CA PHE A 75 -3.15 -7.90 -16.36
C PHE A 75 -1.67 -8.01 -16.01
N ASP A 76 -0.83 -7.38 -16.83
CA ASP A 76 0.64 -7.32 -16.74
C ASP A 76 1.11 -5.88 -16.45
N TYR A 77 1.38 -5.55 -15.20
CA TYR A 77 1.59 -4.17 -14.78
C TYR A 77 2.91 -3.57 -15.28
N TYR A 78 2.81 -2.43 -15.97
CA TYR A 78 3.94 -1.74 -16.57
C TYR A 78 5.04 -1.33 -15.59
N LEU A 79 4.68 -0.83 -14.39
CA LEU A 79 5.69 -0.46 -13.39
C LEU A 79 6.37 -1.69 -12.76
N SER A 80 5.81 -2.88 -12.95
CA SER A 80 6.43 -4.17 -12.61
C SER A 80 7.20 -4.79 -13.77
N GLY A 81 7.17 -4.19 -14.97
CA GLY A 81 7.86 -4.70 -16.17
C GLY A 81 6.95 -5.25 -17.28
N GLY A 82 5.63 -5.21 -17.10
CA GLY A 82 4.64 -5.58 -18.12
C GLY A 82 4.31 -4.42 -19.08
N ASN A 83 3.13 -4.46 -19.72
CA ASN A 83 2.70 -3.48 -20.72
C ASN A 83 1.47 -2.65 -20.29
N SER A 84 0.67 -3.16 -19.36
CA SER A 84 -0.60 -2.55 -18.96
C SER A 84 -0.42 -1.47 -17.89
N THR A 85 -1.07 -0.32 -18.07
CA THR A 85 -0.95 0.82 -17.13
C THR A 85 -2.23 1.13 -16.35
N LYS A 86 -3.37 0.60 -16.80
CA LYS A 86 -4.70 0.92 -16.28
C LYS A 86 -5.66 -0.23 -16.51
N ALA A 87 -6.66 -0.36 -15.63
CA ALA A 87 -7.77 -1.28 -15.82
C ALA A 87 -8.37 -1.11 -17.22
N GLU A 88 -8.72 -2.21 -17.87
CA GLU A 88 -9.31 -2.20 -19.22
C GLU A 88 -10.57 -1.33 -19.26
N ARG A 89 -11.42 -1.45 -18.23
CA ARG A 89 -12.70 -0.75 -18.11
C ARG A 89 -13.12 -0.58 -16.65
N LEU A 90 -14.07 0.31 -16.42
CA LEU A 90 -14.62 0.59 -15.09
C LEU A 90 -15.24 -0.65 -14.43
N GLU A 91 -15.87 -1.51 -15.22
CA GLU A 91 -16.49 -2.76 -14.74
C GLU A 91 -15.46 -3.67 -14.06
N THR A 92 -14.24 -3.79 -14.60
CA THR A 92 -13.14 -4.54 -13.98
C THR A 92 -12.86 -4.03 -12.57
N VAL A 93 -12.76 -2.71 -12.42
CA VAL A 93 -12.53 -2.06 -11.12
C VAL A 93 -13.65 -2.37 -10.14
N ILE A 94 -14.91 -2.27 -10.58
CA ILE A 94 -16.07 -2.52 -9.72
C ILE A 94 -16.12 -4.00 -9.29
N ASN A 95 -15.94 -4.94 -10.22
CA ASN A 95 -15.97 -6.37 -9.94
C ASN A 95 -14.85 -6.78 -8.98
N ASN A 96 -13.64 -6.27 -9.19
CA ASN A 96 -12.50 -6.56 -8.35
C ASN A 96 -12.65 -6.00 -6.93
N LEU A 97 -13.21 -4.79 -6.79
CA LEU A 97 -13.56 -4.23 -5.49
C LEU A 97 -14.67 -5.03 -4.80
N SER A 98 -15.65 -5.53 -5.54
CA SER A 98 -16.70 -6.39 -4.98
C SER A 98 -16.12 -7.69 -4.42
N MET A 99 -15.25 -8.37 -5.17
CA MET A 99 -14.60 -9.59 -4.71
C MET A 99 -13.64 -9.34 -3.55
N SER A 100 -12.93 -8.21 -3.56
CA SER A 100 -12.12 -7.75 -2.41
C SER A 100 -12.97 -7.58 -1.15
N LEU A 101 -14.16 -6.99 -1.27
CA LEU A 101 -15.10 -6.83 -0.15
C LEU A 101 -15.59 -8.19 0.38
N ASP A 102 -15.95 -9.12 -0.50
CA ASP A 102 -16.37 -10.48 -0.10
C ASP A 102 -15.29 -11.21 0.71
N ALA A 103 -14.01 -10.92 0.45
CA ALA A 103 -12.89 -11.50 1.19
C ALA A 103 -12.73 -10.93 2.61
N VAL A 104 -13.15 -9.68 2.87
CA VAL A 104 -12.84 -8.97 4.12
C VAL A 104 -14.05 -8.70 5.03
N THR A 105 -15.29 -8.78 4.50
CA THR A 105 -16.51 -8.32 5.20
C THR A 105 -16.80 -9.00 6.55
N LYS A 106 -16.14 -10.12 6.84
CA LYS A 106 -16.28 -10.84 8.11
C LYS A 106 -15.31 -10.36 9.19
N SER A 107 -14.31 -9.56 8.86
CA SER A 107 -13.24 -9.16 9.77
C SER A 107 -13.63 -7.98 10.66
N ASP A 108 -13.13 -7.94 11.89
CA ASP A 108 -13.32 -6.80 12.81
C ASP A 108 -12.45 -5.61 12.42
N PHE A 109 -11.30 -5.88 11.82
CA PHE A 109 -10.37 -4.91 11.26
C PHE A 109 -9.99 -5.28 9.83
N VAL A 110 -9.76 -4.28 8.98
CA VAL A 110 -9.35 -4.47 7.60
C VAL A 110 -8.23 -3.49 7.26
N PHE A 111 -7.14 -4.02 6.72
CA PHE A 111 -6.07 -3.25 6.09
C PHE A 111 -6.17 -3.40 4.58
N PHE A 112 -6.29 -2.28 3.88
CA PHE A 112 -6.17 -2.24 2.43
C PHE A 112 -4.94 -1.44 2.01
N GLN A 113 -4.24 -1.95 1.01
CA GLN A 113 -3.15 -1.27 0.30
C GLN A 113 -3.54 -1.02 -1.16
N GLU A 114 -2.85 -0.09 -1.82
CA GLU A 114 -3.15 0.36 -3.20
C GLU A 114 -4.58 0.84 -3.43
N VAL A 115 -5.13 1.55 -2.44
CA VAL A 115 -6.47 2.13 -2.54
C VAL A 115 -6.41 3.44 -3.32
N ASP A 116 -6.95 3.44 -4.53
CA ASP A 116 -6.96 4.62 -5.40
C ASP A 116 -8.13 5.58 -5.09
N HIS A 117 -7.84 6.88 -5.21
CA HIS A 117 -8.81 7.97 -5.20
C HIS A 117 -8.73 8.80 -6.48
N LYS A 118 -9.57 8.44 -7.45
CA LYS A 118 -9.69 9.10 -8.76
C LYS A 118 -8.37 9.13 -9.53
N SER A 119 -7.66 8.00 -9.56
CA SER A 119 -6.48 7.79 -10.40
C SER A 119 -6.90 7.36 -11.80
N THR A 120 -6.02 7.55 -12.79
CA THR A 120 -6.27 7.12 -14.17
C THR A 120 -6.28 5.60 -14.29
N ARG A 121 -5.36 4.92 -13.58
CA ARG A 121 -5.23 3.45 -13.58
C ARG A 121 -6.46 2.68 -13.07
N SER A 122 -7.27 3.32 -12.25
CA SER A 122 -8.51 2.80 -11.67
C SER A 122 -9.77 3.46 -12.25
N GLN A 123 -9.70 3.99 -13.47
CA GLN A 123 -10.84 4.57 -14.19
C GLN A 123 -11.52 5.72 -13.42
N TYR A 124 -10.71 6.52 -12.72
CA TYR A 124 -11.15 7.64 -11.88
C TYR A 124 -12.12 7.26 -10.76
N THR A 125 -12.12 5.99 -10.36
CA THR A 125 -12.95 5.48 -9.27
C THR A 125 -12.46 6.00 -7.93
N SER A 126 -13.40 6.34 -7.03
CA SER A 126 -13.09 6.62 -5.63
C SER A 126 -13.27 5.35 -4.82
N GLN A 127 -12.21 4.54 -4.73
CA GLN A 127 -12.28 3.22 -4.10
C GLN A 127 -12.55 3.32 -2.61
N ILE A 128 -11.99 4.34 -1.95
CA ILE A 128 -12.28 4.69 -0.55
C ILE A 128 -13.80 4.75 -0.33
N LEU A 129 -14.54 5.50 -1.17
CA LEU A 129 -15.99 5.66 -1.04
C LEU A 129 -16.75 4.36 -1.30
N MET A 130 -16.27 3.49 -2.19
CA MET A 130 -16.91 2.20 -2.44
C MET A 130 -16.73 1.26 -1.25
N LEU A 131 -15.50 1.15 -0.75
CA LEU A 131 -15.16 0.28 0.38
C LEU A 131 -15.88 0.73 1.66
N THR A 132 -15.85 2.02 1.99
CA THR A 132 -16.44 2.55 3.23
C THR A 132 -17.97 2.57 3.19
N ARG A 133 -18.60 2.61 2.00
CA ARG A 133 -20.07 2.47 1.89
C ARG A 133 -20.56 1.06 2.19
N VAL A 134 -19.80 0.03 1.82
CA VAL A 134 -20.15 -1.36 2.15
C VAL A 134 -19.81 -1.67 3.60
N LEU A 135 -18.68 -1.15 4.09
CA LEU A 135 -18.27 -1.24 5.50
C LEU A 135 -18.76 -0.02 6.30
N SER A 136 -20.00 0.41 6.11
CA SER A 136 -20.53 1.68 6.64
C SER A 136 -20.63 1.77 8.16
N SER A 137 -20.44 0.65 8.87
CA SER A 137 -20.38 0.62 10.35
C SER A 137 -18.95 0.71 10.89
N TYR A 138 -17.94 0.82 10.03
CA TYR A 138 -16.53 0.81 10.44
C TYR A 138 -16.03 2.24 10.53
N ALA A 139 -15.31 2.52 11.61
CA ALA A 139 -14.42 3.67 11.68
C ALA A 139 -13.27 3.46 10.70
N TYR A 140 -12.77 4.53 10.07
CA TYR A 140 -11.67 4.40 9.12
C TYR A 140 -10.77 5.62 9.07
N SER A 141 -9.54 5.38 8.61
CA SER A 141 -8.56 6.41 8.26
C SER A 141 -7.84 6.03 6.98
N PHE A 142 -7.60 7.02 6.12
CA PHE A 142 -6.88 6.84 4.87
C PHE A 142 -5.69 7.78 4.83
N THR A 143 -4.55 7.29 4.36
CA THR A 143 -3.40 8.15 4.08
C THR A 143 -2.78 7.84 2.74
N GLN A 144 -2.34 8.89 2.05
CA GLN A 144 -1.76 8.79 0.72
C GLN A 144 -0.31 8.30 0.83
N ASN A 145 0.01 7.25 0.07
CA ASN A 145 1.37 6.70 -0.05
C ASN A 145 1.92 6.86 -1.48
N TYR A 146 1.10 7.22 -2.47
CA TYR A 146 1.59 7.55 -3.81
C TYR A 146 0.71 8.60 -4.49
N PHE A 147 1.27 9.77 -4.75
CA PHE A 147 0.55 10.88 -5.37
C PHE A 147 1.39 11.55 -6.46
N VAL A 148 0.90 11.47 -7.70
CA VAL A 148 1.48 12.14 -8.85
C VAL A 148 0.36 12.75 -9.69
N LYS A 149 0.47 14.04 -10.00
CA LYS A 149 -0.56 14.76 -10.75
C LYS A 149 -0.83 14.15 -12.11
N TRP A 150 0.23 13.79 -12.84
CA TRP A 150 0.14 13.14 -14.13
C TRP A 150 1.51 12.59 -14.56
N ILE A 151 1.57 11.34 -15.02
CA ILE A 151 2.74 10.71 -15.62
C ILE A 151 2.41 10.42 -17.09
N GLY A 152 3.11 11.09 -18.00
CA GLY A 152 2.87 11.00 -19.46
C GLY A 152 3.46 9.80 -20.19
N PHE A 153 4.01 8.83 -19.47
CA PHE A 153 4.73 7.69 -20.06
C PHE A 153 4.13 6.36 -19.60
N PRO A 154 4.23 5.31 -20.43
CA PRO A 154 4.67 5.34 -21.84
C PRO A 154 3.68 6.13 -22.72
N LEU A 155 4.13 6.67 -23.85
CA LEU A 155 3.35 7.65 -24.65
C LEU A 155 2.09 7.05 -25.29
N ASP A 156 2.13 5.76 -25.61
CA ASP A 156 1.05 4.96 -26.18
C ASP A 156 0.07 4.43 -25.12
N SER A 157 0.51 4.33 -23.86
CA SER A 157 -0.30 3.84 -22.75
C SER A 157 -0.03 4.63 -21.46
N VAL A 158 -0.34 5.92 -21.49
CA VAL A 158 -0.09 6.89 -20.40
C VAL A 158 -0.58 6.38 -19.03
N GLN A 159 0.31 6.36 -18.03
CA GLN A 159 0.00 6.07 -16.62
C GLN A 159 -1.00 7.07 -16.03
N GLY A 160 -0.82 8.35 -16.35
CA GLY A 160 -1.73 9.42 -15.99
C GLY A 160 -1.64 9.82 -14.52
N LYS A 161 -2.77 10.23 -13.94
CA LYS A 161 -2.84 10.66 -12.54
C LYS A 161 -2.79 9.45 -11.62
N ILE A 162 -1.96 9.51 -10.58
CA ILE A 162 -1.92 8.52 -9.50
C ILE A 162 -2.23 9.22 -8.19
N ASN A 163 -3.18 8.68 -7.44
CA ASN A 163 -3.54 9.11 -6.11
C ASN A 163 -3.98 7.88 -5.32
N SER A 164 -3.02 7.24 -4.66
CA SER A 164 -3.17 5.95 -4.00
C SER A 164 -2.71 6.04 -2.56
N GLY A 165 -3.24 5.18 -1.71
CA GLY A 165 -2.86 5.11 -0.32
C GLY A 165 -3.17 3.80 0.34
N VAL A 166 -3.07 3.82 1.66
CA VAL A 166 -3.47 2.72 2.55
C VAL A 166 -4.69 3.16 3.35
N LEU A 167 -5.62 2.24 3.55
CA LEU A 167 -6.88 2.45 4.26
C LEU A 167 -6.97 1.42 5.38
N THR A 168 -7.20 1.89 6.60
CA THR A 168 -7.48 1.02 7.74
C THR A 168 -8.92 1.24 8.19
N LEU A 169 -9.69 0.15 8.31
CA LEU A 169 -11.05 0.16 8.83
C LEU A 169 -11.16 -0.74 10.07
N GLY A 170 -12.02 -0.38 11.02
CA GLY A 170 -12.31 -1.20 12.19
C GLY A 170 -13.70 -0.94 12.80
N LYS A 171 -14.26 -1.92 13.51
CA LYS A 171 -15.58 -1.80 14.18
C LYS A 171 -15.55 -0.99 15.49
N TYR A 172 -14.36 -0.68 15.99
CA TYR A 172 -14.14 -0.13 17.32
C TYR A 172 -13.63 1.31 17.28
N LYS A 173 -13.67 1.97 18.45
CA LYS A 173 -13.20 3.34 18.65
C LYS A 173 -11.73 3.45 18.28
N ILE A 174 -11.40 4.50 17.53
CA ILE A 174 -10.02 4.93 17.28
C ILE A 174 -9.82 6.23 18.06
N GLU A 175 -8.86 6.27 18.97
CA GLU A 175 -8.57 7.47 19.78
C GLU A 175 -7.67 8.45 19.02
N ASP A 176 -6.69 7.91 18.29
CA ASP A 176 -5.71 8.67 17.54
C ASP A 176 -5.28 7.90 16.29
N CYS A 177 -4.94 8.64 15.23
CA CYS A 177 -4.40 8.08 14.01
C CYS A 177 -3.31 8.98 13.45
N ILE A 178 -2.15 8.39 13.15
CA ILE A 178 -0.99 9.10 12.64
C ILE A 178 -0.40 8.38 11.43
N ARG A 179 0.19 9.16 10.53
CA ARG A 179 1.04 8.69 9.44
C ARG A 179 2.50 8.94 9.82
N ILE A 180 3.29 7.89 9.88
CA ILE A 180 4.74 7.98 10.11
C ILE A 180 5.44 7.74 8.76
N PRO A 181 6.16 8.73 8.22
CA PRO A 181 6.83 8.59 6.93
C PRO A 181 7.91 7.51 6.99
N LEU A 182 8.02 6.75 5.90
CA LEU A 182 9.13 5.83 5.66
C LEU A 182 10.15 6.49 4.72
N SER A 183 11.43 6.23 4.97
CA SER A 183 12.52 6.81 4.20
C SER A 183 12.65 6.16 2.82
N LEU A 184 12.80 7.00 1.80
CA LEU A 184 13.22 6.60 0.47
C LEU A 184 14.46 7.40 0.08
N ASP A 185 15.55 6.70 -0.22
CA ASP A 185 16.78 7.32 -0.71
C ASP A 185 16.73 7.46 -2.24
N ILE A 186 15.90 8.39 -2.71
CA ILE A 186 15.72 8.67 -4.14
C ILE A 186 16.06 10.13 -4.40
N SER A 187 17.04 10.36 -5.27
CA SER A 187 17.46 11.69 -5.65
C SER A 187 16.49 12.36 -6.64
N TRP A 188 16.45 13.69 -6.59
CA TRP A 188 15.83 14.47 -7.64
C TRP A 188 16.58 14.23 -8.97
N PRO A 189 15.88 14.10 -10.12
CA PRO A 189 14.44 14.34 -10.31
C PRO A 189 13.53 13.13 -10.12
N MET A 190 14.05 11.92 -9.91
CA MET A 190 13.23 10.71 -9.85
C MET A 190 12.26 10.69 -8.66
N SER A 191 12.64 11.33 -7.56
CA SER A 191 11.79 11.44 -6.37
C SER A 191 10.41 12.06 -6.65
N VAL A 192 10.28 12.96 -7.64
CA VAL A 192 9.02 13.69 -7.92
C VAL A 192 7.89 12.81 -8.44
N ILE A 193 8.24 11.64 -9.00
CA ILE A 193 7.28 10.62 -9.47
C ILE A 193 7.30 9.35 -8.62
N SER A 194 8.08 9.37 -7.53
CA SER A 194 8.21 8.25 -6.62
C SER A 194 7.09 8.29 -5.57
N PRO A 195 6.57 7.13 -5.15
CA PRO A 195 5.81 6.99 -3.92
C PRO A 195 6.41 7.68 -2.69
N SER A 196 5.58 7.95 -1.69
CA SER A 196 5.95 8.40 -0.34
C SER A 196 5.35 7.43 0.69
N PRO A 197 5.98 6.25 0.88
CA PRO A 197 5.47 5.20 1.76
C PRO A 197 5.45 5.69 3.21
N ALA A 198 4.53 5.13 3.99
CA ALA A 198 4.35 5.46 5.39
C ALA A 198 3.66 4.32 6.13
N LEU A 199 3.86 4.30 7.45
CA LEU A 199 3.05 3.54 8.39
C LEU A 199 1.76 4.32 8.65
N LEU A 200 0.60 3.68 8.50
CA LEU A 200 -0.66 4.22 9.00
C LEU A 200 -0.98 3.55 10.34
N VAL A 201 -0.84 4.31 11.41
CA VAL A 201 -0.97 3.83 12.79
C VAL A 201 -2.30 4.28 13.35
N GLN A 202 -3.09 3.35 13.87
CA GLN A 202 -4.29 3.63 14.67
C GLN A 202 -4.09 3.17 16.10
N ARG A 203 -4.47 4.02 17.06
CA ARG A 203 -4.47 3.71 18.49
C ARG A 203 -5.91 3.45 18.94
N LEU A 204 -6.18 2.21 19.36
CA LEU A 204 -7.50 1.80 19.78
C LEU A 204 -7.50 1.54 21.28
N PRO A 205 -8.36 2.21 22.06
CA PRO A 205 -8.41 2.01 23.50
C PRO A 205 -8.97 0.62 23.81
N THR A 206 -8.40 0.02 24.86
CA THR A 206 -8.84 -1.25 25.44
C THR A 206 -9.21 -1.05 26.93
N LYS A 207 -9.38 -2.12 27.70
CA LYS A 207 -9.54 -2.00 29.16
C LYS A 207 -8.22 -1.64 29.86
N GLU A 208 -8.32 -1.01 31.02
CA GLU A 208 -7.20 -0.77 31.95
C GLU A 208 -6.04 0.07 31.38
N GLY A 209 -6.32 0.96 30.42
CA GLY A 209 -5.36 1.95 29.93
C GLY A 209 -4.33 1.43 28.91
N LYS A 210 -4.37 0.13 28.57
CA LYS A 210 -3.61 -0.42 27.42
C LYS A 210 -4.28 -0.04 26.10
N GLU A 211 -3.52 0.01 25.03
CA GLU A 211 -4.03 0.24 23.68
C GLU A 211 -3.70 -0.93 22.75
N LEU A 212 -4.58 -1.15 21.77
CA LEU A 212 -4.26 -1.93 20.57
C LEU A 212 -3.77 -0.98 19.49
N ILE A 213 -2.50 -1.14 19.10
CA ILE A 213 -1.84 -0.40 18.05
C ILE A 213 -1.92 -1.21 16.77
N LEU A 214 -2.70 -0.71 15.81
CA LEU A 214 -2.85 -1.30 14.48
C LEU A 214 -2.01 -0.50 13.48
N ILE A 215 -1.10 -1.18 12.78
CA ILE A 215 -0.17 -0.55 11.83
C ILE A 215 -0.34 -1.18 10.45
N ASN A 216 -0.92 -0.42 9.52
CA ASN A 216 -1.06 -0.81 8.13
C ASN A 216 0.18 -0.37 7.34
N VAL A 217 0.82 -1.32 6.65
CA VAL A 217 2.04 -1.08 5.87
C VAL A 217 1.84 -1.40 4.39
N HIS A 218 2.51 -0.61 3.56
CA HIS A 218 2.78 -0.93 2.17
C HIS A 218 4.21 -0.49 1.90
N PHE A 219 5.16 -1.40 2.08
CA PHE A 219 6.56 -1.13 1.83
C PHE A 219 6.83 -1.04 0.34
N ILE A 220 7.93 -0.42 -0.04
CA ILE A 220 8.29 -0.24 -1.44
C ILE A 220 9.77 -0.55 -1.56
N GLU A 221 10.11 -1.47 -2.46
CA GLU A 221 11.51 -1.73 -2.79
C GLU A 221 11.90 -0.95 -4.06
N TYR A 222 12.98 -0.17 -3.96
CA TYR A 222 13.59 0.48 -5.10
C TYR A 222 14.90 -0.23 -5.46
N PRO A 223 15.02 -0.77 -6.69
CA PRO A 223 16.18 -1.57 -7.09
C PRO A 223 17.48 -0.75 -7.25
N THR A 224 17.43 0.58 -7.12
CA THR A 224 18.56 1.48 -7.39
C THR A 224 19.29 1.98 -6.14
N SER A 225 18.87 1.60 -4.94
CA SER A 225 19.52 2.08 -3.70
C SER A 225 20.72 1.20 -3.31
N GLU A 226 21.80 1.83 -2.84
CA GLU A 226 22.99 1.10 -2.33
C GLU A 226 22.64 0.23 -1.10
N THR A 227 21.58 0.62 -0.38
CA THR A 227 20.98 -0.16 0.71
C THR A 227 19.53 -0.47 0.38
N SER A 228 19.08 -1.72 0.58
CA SER A 228 17.67 -2.11 0.36
C SER A 228 16.73 -1.19 1.14
N THR A 229 15.79 -0.55 0.43
CA THR A 229 14.76 0.32 1.03
C THR A 229 13.88 -0.45 2.02
N ILE A 230 13.65 -1.74 1.78
CA ILE A 230 12.99 -2.63 2.77
C ILE A 230 13.73 -2.61 4.11
N ARG A 231 15.07 -2.66 4.14
CA ARG A 231 15.82 -2.62 5.41
C ARG A 231 15.62 -1.31 6.16
N GLN A 232 15.55 -0.18 5.45
CA GLN A 232 15.29 1.12 6.05
C GLN A 232 13.87 1.18 6.63
N HIS A 233 12.87 0.67 5.88
CA HIS A 233 11.49 0.59 6.35
C HIS A 233 11.36 -0.29 7.60
N MET A 234 12.00 -1.46 7.58
CA MET A 234 12.03 -2.38 8.72
C MET A 234 12.67 -1.74 9.96
N SER A 235 13.76 -0.97 9.81
CA SER A 235 14.39 -0.29 10.94
C SER A 235 13.47 0.75 11.59
N ILE A 236 12.77 1.57 10.80
CA ILE A 236 11.81 2.56 11.32
C ILE A 236 10.63 1.86 12.00
N LEU A 237 10.13 0.78 11.39
CA LEU A 237 9.07 -0.03 11.96
C LEU A 237 9.49 -0.64 13.31
N GLU A 238 10.66 -1.29 13.36
CA GLU A 238 11.19 -1.96 14.56
C GLU A 238 11.35 -0.98 15.73
N GLU A 239 11.91 0.21 15.48
CA GLU A 239 12.04 1.26 16.50
C GLU A 239 10.67 1.64 17.07
N PHE A 240 9.69 1.89 16.20
CA PHE A 240 8.35 2.30 16.61
C PHE A 240 7.59 1.21 17.38
N ILE A 241 7.56 -0.02 16.86
CA ILE A 241 6.81 -1.11 17.49
C ILE A 241 7.43 -1.53 18.83
N THR A 242 8.75 -1.49 18.94
CA THR A 242 9.46 -1.78 20.20
C THR A 242 9.11 -0.74 21.25
N ALA A 243 9.07 0.54 20.88
CA ALA A 243 8.67 1.62 21.79
C ALA A 243 7.20 1.48 22.26
N GLU A 244 6.28 1.09 21.37
CA GLU A 244 4.88 0.86 21.72
C GLU A 244 4.69 -0.37 22.61
N TYR A 245 5.35 -1.48 22.29
CA TYR A 245 5.31 -2.68 23.11
C TYR A 245 5.87 -2.44 24.52
N ASN A 246 6.95 -1.68 24.65
CA ASN A 246 7.53 -1.31 25.95
C ASN A 246 6.61 -0.45 26.83
N LYS A 247 5.60 0.22 26.25
CA LYS A 247 4.53 0.91 27.00
C LYS A 247 3.46 -0.05 27.52
N GLY A 248 3.55 -1.34 27.18
CA GLY A 248 2.57 -2.37 27.52
C GLY A 248 1.43 -2.51 26.51
N ASN A 249 1.52 -1.87 25.35
CA ASN A 249 0.49 -1.93 24.30
C ASN A 249 0.53 -3.26 23.55
N PHE A 250 -0.60 -3.62 22.96
CA PHE A 250 -0.70 -4.70 21.98
C PHE A 250 -0.36 -4.13 20.61
N VAL A 251 0.53 -4.77 19.87
CA VAL A 251 0.98 -4.24 18.58
C VAL A 251 0.76 -5.28 17.50
N ILE A 252 0.03 -4.87 16.45
CA ILE A 252 -0.21 -5.66 15.25
C ILE A 252 0.18 -4.82 14.04
N VAL A 253 1.19 -5.29 13.31
CA VAL A 253 1.55 -4.78 12.00
C VAL A 253 0.99 -5.73 10.96
N GLY A 254 0.46 -5.22 9.86
CA GLY A 254 0.03 -6.04 8.75
C GLY A 254 -0.04 -5.24 7.45
N GLY A 255 0.05 -5.95 6.34
CA GLY A 255 0.12 -5.30 5.03
C GLY A 255 1.01 -6.04 4.07
N ASP A 256 1.38 -5.31 3.02
CA ASP A 256 2.30 -5.74 1.99
C ASP A 256 3.72 -5.26 2.34
N PHE A 257 4.60 -6.20 2.69
CA PHE A 257 5.98 -5.92 3.04
C PHE A 257 6.91 -5.85 1.82
N ASN A 258 6.41 -6.13 0.61
CA ASN A 258 7.15 -6.12 -0.66
C ASN A 258 8.48 -6.89 -0.64
N THR A 259 8.57 -7.90 0.23
CA THR A 259 9.69 -8.82 0.37
C THR A 259 9.19 -10.16 0.86
N ASN A 260 9.90 -11.24 0.57
CA ASN A 260 9.51 -12.56 1.07
C ASN A 260 9.69 -12.61 2.59
N ILE A 261 8.59 -12.65 3.33
CA ILE A 261 8.57 -12.64 4.80
C ILE A 261 9.33 -13.85 5.37
N LEU A 262 9.33 -15.00 4.68
CA LEU A 262 10.08 -16.19 5.12
C LEU A 262 11.60 -15.96 5.19
N SER A 263 12.11 -14.91 4.53
CA SER A 263 13.52 -14.54 4.55
C SER A 263 13.85 -13.47 5.60
N LEU A 264 12.85 -12.91 6.28
CA LEU A 264 13.04 -11.88 7.29
C LEU A 264 13.42 -12.51 8.63
N SER A 265 14.34 -11.86 9.32
CA SER A 265 14.68 -12.20 10.70
C SER A 265 13.52 -11.86 11.64
N ASP A 266 13.47 -12.57 12.76
CA ASP A 266 12.59 -12.21 13.87
C ASP A 266 13.03 -10.89 14.51
N ILE A 267 12.04 -10.13 14.97
CA ILE A 267 12.23 -8.93 15.81
C ILE A 267 12.00 -9.34 17.25
N VAL A 268 12.86 -8.87 18.17
CA VAL A 268 12.76 -9.20 19.59
C VAL A 268 11.37 -8.82 20.12
N ASP A 269 10.71 -9.76 20.79
CA ASP A 269 9.33 -9.62 21.32
C ASP A 269 8.19 -9.58 20.30
N PHE A 270 8.51 -9.84 19.03
CA PHE A 270 7.54 -9.99 17.96
C PHE A 270 7.69 -11.34 17.26
N ARG A 271 6.65 -11.75 16.54
CA ARG A 271 6.68 -12.94 15.69
C ARG A 271 5.88 -12.71 14.41
N TRP A 272 6.39 -13.24 13.31
CA TRP A 272 5.68 -13.27 12.04
C TRP A 272 4.51 -14.25 12.09
N VAL A 273 3.40 -13.87 11.48
CA VAL A 273 2.18 -14.67 11.31
C VAL A 273 1.90 -14.74 9.82
N ILE A 274 2.18 -15.91 9.25
CA ILE A 274 2.05 -16.21 7.84
C ILE A 274 1.47 -17.60 7.64
N ASP A 275 0.86 -17.81 6.48
CA ASP A 275 0.54 -19.13 5.95
C ASP A 275 1.66 -19.51 4.98
N GLY A 276 2.53 -20.44 5.39
CA GLY A 276 3.72 -20.81 4.63
C GLY A 276 3.43 -21.63 3.37
N ASP A 277 2.22 -22.18 3.24
CA ASP A 277 1.85 -23.11 2.17
C ASP A 277 1.15 -22.40 1.00
N THR A 278 0.55 -21.24 1.26
CA THR A 278 -0.27 -20.52 0.28
C THR A 278 0.36 -19.16 -0.05
N PRO A 279 0.75 -18.92 -1.32
CA PRO A 279 1.37 -17.66 -1.70
C PRO A 279 0.40 -16.48 -1.57
N THR A 280 0.96 -15.33 -1.19
CA THR A 280 0.20 -14.09 -1.03
C THR A 280 0.34 -13.15 -2.21
N THR A 281 1.36 -13.32 -3.06
CA THR A 281 1.60 -12.44 -4.22
C THR A 281 2.11 -13.22 -5.41
N ARG A 282 1.71 -12.81 -6.62
CA ARG A 282 2.28 -13.27 -7.89
C ARG A 282 3.15 -12.21 -8.53
N ASP A 283 4.05 -12.62 -9.43
CA ASP A 283 4.72 -11.68 -10.34
C ASP A 283 3.69 -10.92 -11.18
N ALA A 284 3.67 -9.60 -11.01
CA ALA A 284 2.77 -8.68 -11.70
C ALA A 284 3.31 -8.23 -13.07
N SER A 285 4.54 -8.60 -13.45
CA SER A 285 5.14 -8.24 -14.75
C SER A 285 4.57 -9.05 -15.92
N VAL A 286 3.89 -10.16 -15.64
CA VAL A 286 3.33 -11.11 -16.62
C VAL A 286 1.87 -11.43 -16.33
N SER A 287 1.17 -11.98 -17.31
CA SER A 287 -0.14 -12.61 -17.06
C SER A 287 0.03 -13.85 -16.15
N TYR A 288 -0.95 -14.10 -15.29
CA TYR A 288 -0.95 -15.20 -14.35
C TYR A 288 -1.20 -16.54 -15.05
N ASN A 289 -0.29 -17.47 -14.82
CA ASN A 289 -0.42 -18.88 -15.11
C ASN A 289 -0.04 -19.64 -13.83
N LYS A 290 -0.97 -20.46 -13.32
CA LYS A 290 -0.80 -21.20 -12.06
C LYS A 290 0.43 -22.11 -12.05
N GLU A 291 0.86 -22.62 -13.20
CA GLU A 291 1.99 -23.56 -13.31
C GLU A 291 3.34 -22.86 -13.50
N GLU A 292 3.35 -21.61 -13.99
CA GLU A 292 4.56 -20.93 -14.47
C GLU A 292 4.88 -19.63 -13.74
N THR A 293 3.87 -18.89 -13.28
CA THR A 293 4.07 -17.58 -12.66
C THR A 293 4.72 -17.75 -11.29
N GLN A 294 5.81 -17.01 -11.07
CA GLN A 294 6.47 -16.98 -9.78
C GLN A 294 5.56 -16.35 -8.73
N THR A 295 5.56 -16.93 -7.54
CA THR A 295 4.78 -16.46 -6.41
C THR A 295 5.65 -16.31 -5.16
N SER A 296 5.22 -15.48 -4.22
CA SER A 296 5.92 -15.21 -2.96
C SER A 296 4.93 -14.99 -1.81
N ILE A 297 5.46 -14.98 -0.58
CA ILE A 297 4.71 -14.61 0.62
C ILE A 297 5.23 -13.24 1.07
N THR A 298 4.57 -12.17 0.62
CA THR A 298 4.93 -10.77 0.93
C THR A 298 3.94 -10.10 1.88
N ASP A 299 2.72 -10.62 1.95
CA ASP A 299 1.68 -10.13 2.83
C ASP A 299 1.53 -11.02 4.06
N GLY A 300 1.28 -10.41 5.22
CA GLY A 300 1.13 -11.13 6.47
C GLY A 300 0.97 -10.19 7.66
N PHE A 301 1.22 -10.72 8.84
CA PHE A 301 1.21 -9.93 10.07
C PHE A 301 2.49 -10.13 10.89
N LEU A 302 2.86 -9.13 11.67
CA LEU A 302 3.86 -9.17 12.72
C LEU A 302 3.17 -8.76 14.01
N ILE A 303 3.19 -9.61 15.02
CA ILE A 303 2.47 -9.39 16.28
C ILE A 303 3.40 -9.42 17.47
N SER A 304 3.14 -8.58 18.47
CA SER A 304 3.86 -8.60 19.75
C SER A 304 3.52 -9.86 20.56
N LYS A 305 4.42 -10.26 21.48
CA LYS A 305 4.25 -11.47 22.32
C LYS A 305 2.96 -11.51 23.14
N ASN A 306 2.43 -10.35 23.54
CA ASN A 306 1.16 -10.21 24.29
C ASN A 306 -0.10 -10.28 23.39
N VAL A 307 0.06 -10.57 22.09
CA VAL A 307 -1.05 -10.93 21.20
C VAL A 307 -1.00 -12.43 20.96
N ASN A 308 -2.05 -13.16 21.35
CA ASN A 308 -2.16 -14.59 21.15
C ASN A 308 -2.77 -14.89 19.78
N LEU A 309 -2.08 -15.70 18.98
CA LEU A 309 -2.59 -16.15 17.68
C LEU A 309 -3.56 -17.31 17.89
N VAL A 310 -4.79 -17.19 17.41
CA VAL A 310 -5.78 -18.27 17.41
C VAL A 310 -5.71 -19.06 16.10
N SER A 311 -5.68 -18.36 14.96
CA SER A 311 -5.51 -18.97 13.64
C SER A 311 -5.05 -17.93 12.62
N SER A 312 -4.37 -18.37 11.56
CA SER A 312 -4.04 -17.58 10.38
C SER A 312 -4.27 -18.39 9.12
N ARG A 313 -4.60 -17.73 8.02
CA ARG A 313 -4.68 -18.34 6.69
C ARG A 313 -4.53 -17.29 5.59
N THR A 314 -3.98 -17.71 4.46
CA THR A 314 -4.13 -16.98 3.21
C THR A 314 -5.36 -17.53 2.49
N LEU A 315 -6.23 -16.64 2.02
CA LEU A 315 -7.38 -16.98 1.20
C LEU A 315 -6.90 -17.11 -0.25
N ASP A 316 -6.61 -18.33 -0.71
CA ASP A 316 -6.24 -18.52 -2.12
C ASP A 316 -7.41 -18.16 -3.03
N LYS A 317 -7.23 -17.08 -3.79
CA LYS A 317 -8.17 -16.57 -4.79
C LYS A 317 -7.63 -16.70 -6.18
N GLU A 318 -6.53 -17.44 -6.37
CA GLU A 318 -5.84 -17.61 -7.66
C GLU A 318 -5.59 -16.26 -8.37
N PHE A 319 -5.37 -15.19 -7.58
CA PHE A 319 -5.07 -13.84 -8.05
C PHE A 319 -6.09 -13.27 -9.07
N ILE A 320 -7.37 -13.69 -8.99
CA ILE A 320 -8.38 -13.31 -9.99
C ILE A 320 -8.78 -11.83 -9.98
N PHE A 321 -8.63 -11.14 -8.84
CA PHE A 321 -9.08 -9.75 -8.66
C PHE A 321 -8.00 -8.80 -8.12
N SER A 322 -6.85 -9.35 -7.77
CA SER A 322 -5.64 -8.65 -7.36
C SER A 322 -4.47 -9.58 -7.63
N TYR A 323 -3.28 -9.04 -7.86
CA TYR A 323 -2.06 -9.83 -7.87
C TYR A 323 -1.62 -10.26 -6.45
N HIS A 324 -2.41 -9.91 -5.44
CA HIS A 324 -2.31 -10.39 -4.07
C HIS A 324 -3.52 -11.23 -3.65
N ASN A 325 -3.29 -12.19 -2.77
CA ASN A 325 -4.30 -12.93 -2.05
C ASN A 325 -4.54 -12.31 -0.65
N PRO A 326 -5.77 -12.25 -0.15
CA PRO A 326 -6.05 -11.74 1.19
C PRO A 326 -5.48 -12.66 2.28
N VAL A 327 -4.95 -12.06 3.35
CA VAL A 327 -4.43 -12.80 4.53
C VAL A 327 -5.26 -12.43 5.74
N SER A 328 -5.81 -13.44 6.43
CA SER A 328 -6.62 -13.25 7.63
C SER A 328 -5.98 -13.92 8.84
N MET A 329 -6.07 -13.28 9.99
CA MET A 329 -5.80 -13.93 11.28
C MET A 329 -6.91 -13.65 12.30
N THR A 330 -7.06 -14.60 13.22
CA THR A 330 -7.85 -14.48 14.44
C THR A 330 -6.88 -14.42 15.62
N PHE A 331 -7.07 -13.48 16.53
CA PHE A 331 -6.19 -13.24 17.65
C PHE A 331 -6.94 -12.88 18.92
N GLU A 332 -6.27 -13.01 20.06
CA GLU A 332 -6.73 -12.59 21.38
C GLU A 332 -5.67 -11.70 22.03
N LEU A 333 -6.10 -10.77 22.89
CA LEU A 333 -5.21 -9.88 23.62
C LEU A 333 -4.86 -10.52 24.98
N ASP A 334 -3.57 -10.78 25.25
CA ASP A 334 -3.14 -11.38 26.53
C ASP A 334 -2.90 -10.30 27.59
N TYR A 335 -3.82 -10.21 28.55
CA TYR A 335 -3.72 -9.26 29.66
C TYR A 335 -2.89 -9.77 30.83
N ARG A 336 -2.45 -11.03 30.82
CA ARG A 336 -1.82 -11.69 31.97
C ARG A 336 -0.39 -11.23 32.23
#